data_AF-A0A0D0DKI2-F1
#
_entry.id   AF-A0A0D0DKI2-F1
#
_cell.length_a   1.000
_cell.length_b   1.000
_cell.length_c   1.000
_cell.angle_alpha   90.00
_cell.angle_beta   90.00
_cell.angle_gamma   90.00
#
_symmetry.space_group_name_H-M   'P 1'
#
loop_
_entity.id
_entity.type
_entity.pdbx_description
1 polymer ?
#
loop_
_entity_poly.entity_id
_entity_poly.type
_entity_poly.pdbx_seq_one_letter_code
_entity_poly.pdbx_strand_id
1 'polypeptide(L)'
;MARKTLHDQYLSLYLFYVVIQTLLHPKITPDEAAQHLNLDISCILAIQQTRYLQGRSVVPKASTLHLAWQYTQNESNHHHFTHLLCVSPTVFEVLLDLIQDHPIFTNNSQTPVQTQL
;
A
#
# COMPACT_ATOMS: atom_id res chain seq x y z
N MET A 1 -8.45 -16.55 -17.26
CA MET A 1 -7.20 -15.97 -17.82
C MET A 1 -6.60 -15.05 -16.78
N ALA A 2 -5.37 -15.29 -16.32
CA ALA A 2 -4.72 -14.43 -15.33
C ALA A 2 -4.56 -13.01 -15.89
N ARG A 3 -5.00 -12.01 -15.12
CA ARG A 3 -4.93 -10.60 -15.51
C ARG A 3 -3.45 -10.22 -15.55
N LYS A 4 -2.89 -9.96 -16.73
CA LYS A 4 -1.52 -9.46 -16.88
C LYS A 4 -1.39 -8.21 -16.01
N THR A 5 -0.43 -8.24 -15.10
CA THR A 5 -0.16 -7.10 -14.23
C THR A 5 0.40 -5.96 -15.08
N LEU A 6 0.26 -4.71 -14.63
CA LEU A 6 0.88 -3.57 -15.34
C LEU A 6 2.39 -3.80 -15.51
N HIS A 7 3.02 -4.46 -14.55
CA HIS A 7 4.43 -4.88 -14.61
C HIS A 7 4.73 -5.79 -15.81
N ASP A 8 3.88 -6.77 -16.11
CA ASP A 8 4.05 -7.67 -17.26
C ASP A 8 3.95 -6.90 -18.59
N GLN A 9 3.09 -5.89 -18.64
CA GLN A 9 2.96 -5.04 -19.83
C GLN A 9 4.20 -4.17 -20.04
N TYR A 10 4.69 -3.50 -18.99
CA TYR A 10 5.92 -2.70 -19.07
C TYR A 10 7.15 -3.54 -19.42
N LEU A 11 7.30 -4.72 -18.84
CA LEU A 11 8.37 -5.65 -19.19
C LEU A 11 8.31 -6.03 -20.68
N SER A 12 7.12 -6.34 -21.20
CA SER A 12 6.95 -6.71 -22.61
C SER A 12 7.28 -5.56 -23.57
N LEU A 13 6.89 -4.32 -23.21
CA LEU A 13 7.19 -3.13 -24.00
C LEU A 13 8.67 -2.78 -23.97
N TYR A 14 9.33 -2.95 -22.83
CA TYR A 14 10.77 -2.73 -22.70
C TYR A 14 11.56 -3.74 -23.55
N LEU A 15 11.23 -5.04 -23.49
CA LEU A 15 11.88 -6.05 -24.33
C LEU A 15 11.69 -5.75 -25.83
N PHE A 16 10.51 -5.27 -26.22
CA PHE A 16 10.24 -4.87 -27.60
C PHE A 16 11.08 -3.65 -28.02
N TYR A 17 11.22 -2.66 -27.13
CA TYR A 17 12.09 -1.49 -27.34
C TYR A 17 13.56 -1.90 -27.53
N VAL A 18 14.09 -2.79 -26.68
CA VAL A 18 15.47 -3.28 -26.79
C VAL A 18 15.72 -3.93 -28.13
N VAL A 19 14.83 -4.82 -28.58
CA VAL A 19 14.95 -5.48 -29.89
C VAL A 19 15.00 -4.46 -31.03
N ILE A 20 14.11 -3.45 -31.01
CA ILE A 20 14.10 -2.38 -32.02
C ILE A 20 15.40 -1.57 -31.98
N GLN A 21 15.88 -1.22 -30.78
CA GLN A 21 17.10 -0.45 -30.61
C GLN A 21 18.32 -1.20 -31.14
N THR A 22 18.43 -2.50 -30.86
CA THR A 22 19.51 -3.37 -31.36
C THR A 22 19.50 -3.46 -32.89
N LEU A 23 18.32 -3.56 -33.50
CA LEU A 23 18.18 -3.59 -34.96
C LEU A 23 18.56 -2.26 -35.62
N LEU A 24 18.29 -1.12 -34.97
CA LEU A 24 18.53 0.21 -35.52
C LEU A 24 19.96 0.75 -35.27
N HIS A 25 20.63 0.30 -34.20
CA HIS A 25 21.96 0.79 -33.81
C HIS A 25 22.91 -0.38 -33.50
N PRO A 26 23.47 -1.06 -34.52
CA PRO A 26 24.32 -2.24 -34.34
C PRO A 26 25.75 -1.94 -33.86
N LYS A 27 26.02 -0.74 -33.34
CA LYS A 27 27.38 -0.28 -33.00
C LYS A 27 27.85 -0.65 -31.59
N ILE A 28 27.02 -1.36 -30.83
CA ILE A 28 27.32 -1.74 -29.45
C ILE A 28 27.93 -3.15 -29.47
N THR A 29 29.04 -3.31 -28.76
CA THR A 29 29.71 -4.60 -28.59
C THR A 29 28.75 -5.54 -27.83
N PRO A 30 28.65 -6.85 -28.15
CA PRO A 30 27.71 -7.75 -27.46
C PRO A 30 27.85 -7.73 -25.93
N ASP A 31 29.06 -7.53 -25.41
CA ASP A 31 29.32 -7.39 -23.97
C ASP A 31 28.70 -6.13 -23.37
N GLU A 32 28.82 -4.98 -24.06
CA GLU A 32 28.21 -3.72 -23.63
C GLU A 32 26.67 -3.83 -23.67
N ALA A 33 26.13 -4.49 -24.69
CA ALA A 33 24.69 -4.75 -24.80
C ALA A 33 24.19 -5.64 -23.66
N ALA A 34 24.96 -6.68 -23.28
CA ALA A 34 24.64 -7.54 -22.15
C ALA A 34 24.69 -6.80 -20.80
N GLN A 35 25.65 -5.89 -20.62
CA GLN A 35 25.74 -5.05 -19.43
C GLN A 35 24.55 -4.09 -19.31
N HIS A 36 24.19 -3.42 -20.40
CA HIS A 36 23.01 -2.55 -20.45
C HIS A 36 21.72 -3.32 -20.15
N LEU A 37 21.54 -4.49 -20.77
CA LEU A 37 20.38 -5.35 -20.51
C LEU A 37 20.30 -5.77 -19.04
N ASN A 38 21.42 -6.18 -18.44
CA ASN A 38 21.46 -6.57 -17.02
C ASN A 38 21.12 -5.40 -16.09
N LEU A 39 21.62 -4.20 -16.39
CA LEU A 39 21.31 -3.00 -15.61
C LEU A 39 19.82 -2.67 -15.69
N ASP A 40 19.25 -2.72 -16.89
CA ASP A 40 17.84 -2.42 -17.10
C ASP A 40 16.92 -3.47 -16.45
N ILE A 41 17.25 -4.76 -16.56
CA ILE A 41 16.54 -5.84 -15.86
C ILE A 41 16.60 -5.61 -14.34
N SER A 42 17.77 -5.25 -13.81
CA SER A 42 17.94 -4.99 -12.38
C SER A 42 17.10 -3.79 -11.93
N CYS A 43 17.04 -2.72 -12.72
CA CYS A 43 16.19 -1.57 -12.47
C CYS A 43 14.70 -1.95 -12.50
N ILE A 44 14.25 -2.74 -13.49
CA ILE A 44 12.85 -3.18 -13.58
C ILE A 44 12.49 -4.07 -12.39
N LEU A 45 13.35 -5.00 -12.01
CA LEU A 45 13.14 -5.87 -10.84
C LEU A 45 13.10 -5.06 -9.54
N ALA A 46 14.00 -4.09 -9.38
CA ALA A 46 13.98 -3.18 -8.23
C ALA A 46 12.66 -2.38 -8.19
N ILE A 47 12.21 -1.85 -9.33
CA ILE A 47 10.93 -1.16 -9.47
C ILE A 47 9.75 -2.08 -9.15
N GLN A 48 9.77 -3.34 -9.58
CA GLN A 48 8.76 -4.35 -9.24
C GLN A 48 8.70 -4.66 -7.74
N GLN A 49 9.87 -4.66 -7.07
CA GLN A 49 9.97 -4.84 -5.63
C GLN A 49 9.60 -3.57 -4.85
N THR A 50 9.67 -2.39 -5.47
CA THR A 50 9.21 -1.15 -4.83
C THR A 50 7.69 -1.10 -4.74
N ARG A 51 7.20 -0.73 -3.57
CA ARG A 51 5.76 -0.57 -3.26
C ARG A 51 5.09 0.60 -4.01
N TYR A 52 5.80 1.26 -4.92
CA TYR A 52 5.34 2.48 -5.63
C TYR A 52 4.45 2.17 -6.85
N LEU A 53 4.64 1.03 -7.50
CA LEU A 53 3.81 0.61 -8.64
C LEU A 53 2.65 -0.31 -8.24
N GLN A 54 2.72 -0.92 -7.07
CA GLN A 54 1.56 -1.56 -6.47
C GLN A 54 0.68 -0.46 -5.87
N GLY A 55 -0.56 -0.35 -6.34
CA GLY A 55 -1.52 0.55 -5.73
C GLY A 55 -1.61 0.27 -4.23
N ARG A 56 -1.54 1.32 -3.40
CA ARG A 56 -1.79 1.18 -1.97
C ARG A 56 -3.12 0.43 -1.81
N SER A 57 -3.16 -0.58 -0.94
CA SER A 57 -4.42 -1.18 -0.52
C SER A 57 -5.35 -0.04 -0.12
N VAL A 58 -6.57 -0.02 -0.67
CA VAL A 58 -7.54 1.03 -0.37
C VAL A 58 -7.73 1.05 1.13
N VAL A 59 -7.26 2.12 1.78
CA VAL A 59 -7.51 2.31 3.21
C VAL A 59 -9.00 2.59 3.33
N PRO A 60 -9.76 1.79 4.11
CA PRO A 60 -11.18 2.02 4.27
C PRO A 60 -11.42 3.44 4.78
N LYS A 61 -12.40 4.14 4.23
CA LYS A 61 -12.80 5.45 4.75
C LYS A 61 -13.76 5.25 5.90
N ALA A 62 -13.25 5.26 7.12
CA ALA A 62 -14.05 5.20 8.35
C ALA A 62 -13.38 6.02 9.46
N SER A 63 -14.08 6.21 10.58
CA SER A 63 -13.49 6.87 11.75
C SER A 63 -12.31 6.06 12.28
N THR A 64 -11.33 6.72 12.92
CA THR A 64 -10.11 6.10 13.44
C THR A 64 -10.40 4.93 14.37
N LEU A 65 -11.41 5.05 15.25
CA LEU A 65 -11.82 3.97 16.14
C LEU A 65 -12.43 2.79 15.38
N HIS A 66 -13.24 3.06 14.35
CA HIS A 66 -13.82 1.99 13.54
C HIS A 66 -12.75 1.24 12.74
N LEU A 67 -11.75 1.95 12.21
CA LEU A 67 -10.59 1.33 11.54
C LEU A 67 -9.74 0.51 12.50
N ALA A 68 -9.49 1.04 13.69
CA ALA A 68 -8.79 0.30 14.74
C ALA A 68 -9.51 -1.01 15.07
N TRP A 69 -10.82 -0.96 15.29
CA TRP A 69 -11.65 -2.14 15.49
C TRP A 69 -11.55 -3.13 14.33
N GLN A 70 -11.64 -2.67 13.08
CA GLN A 70 -11.49 -3.56 11.92
C GLN A 70 -10.10 -4.22 11.85
N TYR A 71 -9.04 -3.50 12.24
CA TYR A 71 -7.69 -4.05 12.27
C TYR A 71 -7.47 -5.04 13.41
N THR A 72 -8.22 -4.98 14.53
CA THR A 72 -8.11 -6.02 15.58
C THR A 72 -8.61 -7.38 15.11
N GLN A 73 -9.64 -7.40 14.24
CA GLN A 73 -10.28 -8.63 13.76
C GLN A 73 -9.40 -9.52 12.87
N ASN A 74 -8.30 -8.99 12.31
CA ASN A 74 -7.42 -9.73 11.42
C ASN A 74 -5.95 -9.58 11.85
N GLU A 75 -5.33 -10.69 12.26
CA GLU A 75 -3.92 -10.75 12.71
C GLU A 75 -2.94 -10.18 11.68
N SER A 76 -3.20 -10.35 10.37
CA SER A 76 -2.32 -9.81 9.33
C SER A 76 -2.26 -8.27 9.35
N ASN A 77 -3.27 -7.62 9.92
CA ASN A 77 -3.41 -6.16 9.97
C ASN A 77 -3.02 -5.58 11.34
N HIS A 78 -2.56 -6.40 12.30
CA HIS A 78 -2.17 -5.93 13.63
C HIS A 78 -1.01 -4.92 13.60
N HIS A 79 -0.15 -4.95 12.58
CA HIS A 79 0.85 -3.91 12.38
C HIS A 79 0.20 -2.54 12.07
N HIS A 80 -0.86 -2.51 11.27
CA HIS A 80 -1.58 -1.26 10.99
C HIS A 80 -2.28 -0.74 12.24
N PHE A 81 -2.79 -1.65 13.07
CA PHE A 81 -3.36 -1.33 14.37
C PHE A 81 -2.36 -0.65 15.30
N THR A 82 -1.20 -1.28 15.54
CA THR A 82 -0.18 -0.75 16.46
C THR A 82 0.41 0.56 15.95
N HIS A 83 0.55 0.73 14.63
CA HIS A 83 0.97 2.00 14.05
C HIS A 83 -0.10 3.10 14.16
N LEU A 84 -1.39 2.75 14.22
CA LEU A 84 -2.49 3.72 14.31
C LEU A 84 -2.68 4.23 15.74
N LEU A 85 -2.63 3.34 16.73
CA LEU A 85 -2.97 3.66 18.13
C LEU A 85 -1.79 3.56 19.10
N CYS A 86 -0.63 3.07 18.67
CA CYS A 86 0.55 2.84 19.51
C CYS A 86 0.29 1.92 20.72
N VAL A 87 -0.75 1.09 20.66
CA VAL A 87 -1.10 0.08 21.67
C VAL A 87 -1.34 -1.27 21.00
N SER A 88 -1.36 -2.36 21.76
CA SER A 88 -1.72 -3.69 21.23
C SER A 88 -3.24 -3.83 21.08
N PRO A 89 -3.72 -4.72 20.19
CA PRO A 89 -5.16 -4.99 20.02
C PRO A 89 -5.85 -5.30 21.36
N THR A 90 -5.22 -6.13 22.20
CA THR A 90 -5.74 -6.50 23.53
C THR A 90 -5.93 -5.31 24.45
N VAL A 91 -4.97 -4.37 24.49
CA VAL A 91 -5.08 -3.16 25.32
C VAL A 91 -6.23 -2.28 24.86
N PHE A 92 -6.50 -2.23 23.57
CA PHE A 92 -7.61 -1.46 23.02
C PHE A 92 -8.98 -2.05 23.32
N GLU A 93 -9.12 -3.39 23.29
CA GLU A 93 -10.36 -4.05 23.75
C GLU A 93 -10.64 -3.67 25.22
N VAL A 94 -9.63 -3.72 26.09
CA VAL A 94 -9.76 -3.29 27.48
C VAL A 94 -10.16 -1.82 27.59
N LEU A 95 -9.56 -0.94 26.78
CA LEU A 95 -9.93 0.47 26.77
C LEU A 95 -11.38 0.68 26.31
N LEU A 96 -11.84 -0.08 25.30
CA LEU A 96 -13.24 -0.02 24.84
C LEU A 96 -14.19 -0.47 25.94
N ASP A 97 -13.93 -1.59 26.61
CA ASP A 97 -14.72 -2.08 27.74
C ASP A 97 -14.78 -1.05 28.88
N LEU A 98 -13.67 -0.35 29.15
CA LEU A 98 -13.63 0.68 30.20
C LEU A 98 -14.43 1.93 29.87
N ILE A 99 -14.59 2.26 28.58
CA ILE A 99 -15.27 3.50 28.15
C ILE A 99 -16.67 3.26 27.59
N GLN A 100 -17.10 2.00 27.38
CA GLN A 100 -18.37 1.68 26.71
C GLN A 100 -19.59 2.28 27.41
N ASP A 101 -19.59 2.31 28.75
CA ASP A 101 -20.69 2.82 29.57
C ASP A 101 -20.49 4.27 30.01
N HIS A 102 -19.42 4.90 29.53
CA HIS A 102 -19.02 6.21 30.03
C HIS A 102 -19.82 7.33 29.33
N PRO A 103 -20.49 8.22 30.07
CA PRO A 103 -21.45 9.18 29.52
C PRO A 103 -20.84 10.22 28.56
N ILE A 104 -19.52 10.44 28.63
CA ILE A 104 -18.78 11.30 27.68
C ILE A 104 -18.60 10.62 26.31
N PHE A 105 -18.51 9.29 26.28
CA PHE A 105 -18.28 8.50 25.06
C PHE A 105 -19.59 7.92 24.48
N THR A 106 -20.68 7.96 25.24
CA THR A 106 -22.03 7.77 24.70
C THR A 106 -22.39 8.97 23.83
N ASN A 107 -22.55 8.73 22.53
CA ASN A 107 -22.93 9.74 21.54
C ASN A 107 -24.37 10.22 21.77
N ASN A 108 -24.56 11.13 22.71
CA ASN A 108 -25.69 12.05 22.69
C ASN A 108 -25.29 13.17 21.73
N SER A 109 -25.61 12.95 20.45
CA SER A 109 -25.79 13.95 19.40
C SER A 109 -24.92 15.19 19.53
N GLN A 110 -23.95 15.36 18.62
CA GLN A 110 -23.40 16.67 18.27
C GLN A 110 -24.51 17.73 18.37
N THR A 111 -24.51 18.54 19.42
CA THR A 111 -25.33 19.73 19.45
C THR A 111 -24.84 20.58 18.29
N PRO A 112 -25.72 20.98 17.35
CA PRO A 112 -25.30 21.84 16.27
C PRO A 112 -24.63 23.08 16.87
N VAL A 113 -23.48 23.46 16.31
CA VAL A 113 -22.59 24.55 16.75
C VAL A 113 -23.31 25.92 16.85
N GLN A 114 -24.58 25.99 16.50
CA GLN A 114 -25.45 27.16 16.66
C GLN A 114 -25.96 27.40 18.11
N THR A 115 -25.63 26.53 19.08
CA THR A 115 -26.07 26.70 20.48
C THR A 115 -24.95 26.98 21.49
N GLN A 116 -23.72 27.26 21.03
CA GLN A 116 -22.63 27.70 21.90
C GLN A 116 -22.35 29.18 21.66
N LEU A 117 -23.04 30.01 22.45
CA LEU A 117 -22.80 31.41 22.83
C LEU A 117 -22.11 32.33 21.80
#